data_AF-D9X4J3-F1
#
_entry.id   AF-D9X4J3-F1
#
_cell.length_a   1.000
_cell.length_b   1.000
_cell.length_c   1.000
_cell.angle_alpha   90.00
_cell.angle_beta   90.00
_cell.angle_gamma   90.00
#
_symmetry.space_group_name_H-M   'P 1'
#
loop_
_entity.id
_entity.type
_entity.pdbx_description
1 polymer ?
#
loop_
_entity_poly.entity_id
_entity_poly.type
_entity_poly.pdbx_seq_one_letter_code
_entity_poly.pdbx_strand_id
1 'polypeptide(L)'
;MATGDTEERSDAVVLALDPGALRAVVAGSCGLGDESWRARVARLRTAPPFLVSRLWLDRPVRGDRPGFLGTSGYGPLDNVSVLNRWEGEAARWAARTGGSVLELHAYALSGGVGRETRQKELLAELHRVYPETRRARVVDARHEWRADCPLFPVGGYGDRPAVTTPTPGLVVAGDAVRTGLPVALMERAATSGFLAANALLGSWGLRGHPLWTVPEEGRGALLRWAARAAHDV
;
A
#
# COMPACT_ATOMS: atom_id res chain seq x y z
N MET A 1 6.23 20.28 17.20
CA MET A 1 6.65 20.91 15.92
C MET A 1 5.61 21.94 15.58
N ALA A 2 5.97 23.23 15.66
CA ALA A 2 5.12 24.29 15.14
C ALA A 2 5.09 24.13 13.62
N THR A 3 3.94 23.79 13.06
CA THR A 3 3.70 23.92 11.62
C THR A 3 3.70 25.42 11.32
N GLY A 4 4.77 25.92 10.70
CA GLY A 4 4.81 27.31 10.25
C GLY A 4 3.70 27.53 9.24
N ASP A 5 2.97 28.63 9.40
CA ASP A 5 1.89 29.09 8.52
C ASP A 5 2.52 29.60 7.21
N THR A 6 3.04 28.66 6.42
CA THR A 6 3.79 28.95 5.20
C THR A 6 2.83 28.78 4.04
N GLU A 7 2.40 29.89 3.47
CA GLU A 7 1.58 29.89 2.27
C GLU A 7 2.50 29.83 1.04
N GLU A 8 2.27 28.85 0.17
CA GLU A 8 2.96 28.73 -1.12
C GLU A 8 1.95 28.78 -2.26
N ARG A 9 2.25 29.59 -3.28
CA ARG A 9 1.40 29.75 -4.45
C ARG A 9 1.84 28.78 -5.54
N SER A 10 0.91 27.96 -6.02
CA SER A 10 1.13 26.98 -7.08
C SER A 10 0.06 27.09 -8.16
N ASP A 11 0.44 26.87 -9.42
CA ASP A 11 -0.50 26.86 -10.56
C ASP A 11 -1.36 25.58 -10.60
N ALA A 12 -0.87 24.50 -10.00
CA ALA A 12 -1.57 23.23 -9.88
C ALA A 12 -1.14 22.47 -8.61
N VAL A 13 -2.00 21.55 -8.16
CA VAL A 13 -1.78 20.73 -6.96
C VAL A 13 -2.14 19.28 -7.24
N VAL A 14 -1.26 18.36 -6.83
CA VAL A 14 -1.51 16.91 -6.82
C VAL A 14 -1.70 16.45 -5.38
N LEU A 15 -2.91 16.02 -5.02
CA LEU A 15 -3.16 15.38 -3.72
C LEU A 15 -2.79 13.90 -3.79
N ALA A 16 -1.57 13.55 -3.38
CA ALA A 16 -1.07 12.18 -3.30
C ALA A 16 -1.14 11.63 -1.86
N LEU A 17 -2.35 11.61 -1.31
CA LEU A 17 -2.61 11.34 0.11
C LEU A 17 -3.24 9.95 0.32
N ASP A 18 -3.03 9.36 1.49
CA ASP A 18 -3.81 8.20 1.91
C ASP A 18 -5.30 8.57 2.08
N PRO A 19 -6.23 7.58 2.11
CA PRO A 19 -7.66 7.85 2.22
C PRO A 19 -8.07 8.66 3.46
N GLY A 20 -7.37 8.50 4.58
CA GLY A 20 -7.61 9.26 5.80
C GLY A 20 -7.25 10.73 5.63
N ALA A 21 -6.02 10.98 5.19
CA ALA A 21 -5.52 12.34 4.95
C ALA A 21 -6.33 13.05 3.84
N LEU A 22 -6.68 12.36 2.75
CA LEU A 22 -7.51 12.94 1.69
C LEU A 22 -8.89 13.37 2.22
N ARG A 23 -9.55 12.53 3.02
CA ARG A 23 -10.83 12.90 3.66
C ARG A 23 -10.67 14.13 4.56
N ALA A 24 -9.60 14.19 5.36
CA ALA A 24 -9.35 15.31 6.25
C ALA A 24 -9.15 16.64 5.48
N VAL A 25 -8.32 16.62 4.43
CA VAL A 25 -8.06 17.81 3.59
C VAL A 25 -9.34 18.28 2.90
N VAL A 26 -10.12 17.37 2.31
CA VAL A 26 -11.39 17.71 1.62
C VAL A 26 -12.46 18.20 2.60
N ALA A 27 -12.50 17.65 3.81
CA ALA A 27 -13.42 18.10 4.86
C ALA A 27 -13.06 19.52 5.36
N GLY A 28 -11.77 19.81 5.52
CA GLY A 28 -11.27 21.12 5.94
C GLY A 28 -11.32 22.21 4.85
N SER A 29 -11.48 21.82 3.58
CA SER A 29 -11.46 22.74 2.43
C SER A 29 -12.85 22.85 1.79
N CYS A 30 -13.72 23.71 2.34
CA CYS A 30 -15.13 23.79 1.91
C CYS A 30 -15.33 24.19 0.44
N GLY A 31 -14.40 24.95 -0.15
CA GLY A 31 -14.43 25.35 -1.57
C GLY A 31 -13.87 24.31 -2.55
N LEU A 32 -13.44 23.13 -2.07
CA LEU A 32 -12.75 22.13 -2.88
C LEU A 32 -13.71 21.10 -3.48
N GLY A 33 -13.93 21.17 -4.80
CA GLY A 33 -14.72 20.21 -5.57
C GLY A 33 -16.23 20.36 -5.40
N ASP A 34 -16.99 19.62 -6.19
CA ASP A 34 -18.46 19.58 -6.10
C ASP A 34 -18.96 18.61 -5.02
N GLU A 35 -20.24 18.70 -4.67
CA GLU A 35 -20.87 17.85 -3.66
C GLU A 35 -20.72 16.35 -3.97
N SER A 36 -20.86 15.96 -5.24
CA SER A 36 -20.77 14.56 -5.67
C SER A 36 -19.38 13.96 -5.44
N TRP A 37 -18.34 14.73 -5.75
CA TRP A 37 -16.95 14.34 -5.59
C TRP A 37 -16.57 14.29 -4.12
N ARG A 38 -16.96 15.31 -3.34
CA ARG A 38 -16.74 15.33 -1.89
C ARG A 38 -17.43 14.15 -1.20
N ALA A 39 -18.65 13.82 -1.61
CA ALA A 39 -19.37 12.66 -1.09
C ALA A 39 -18.65 11.33 -1.40
N ARG A 40 -18.07 11.17 -2.61
CA ARG A 40 -17.25 9.99 -2.97
C ARG A 40 -15.99 9.90 -2.10
N VAL A 41 -15.27 11.02 -1.92
CA VAL A 41 -14.08 11.06 -1.06
C VAL A 41 -14.43 10.69 0.39
N ALA A 42 -15.52 11.25 0.93
CA ALA A 42 -15.96 10.96 2.30
C ALA A 42 -16.28 9.47 2.53
N ARG A 43 -16.75 8.76 1.50
CA ARG A 43 -17.04 7.31 1.56
C ARG A 43 -15.80 6.42 1.44
N LEU A 44 -14.61 6.96 1.20
CA LEU A 44 -13.39 6.15 1.15
C LEU A 44 -13.19 5.44 2.50
N ARG A 45 -12.85 4.16 2.41
CA ARG A 45 -12.60 3.30 3.58
C ARG A 45 -11.15 2.83 3.56
N THR A 46 -10.57 2.71 4.74
CA THR A 46 -9.28 2.04 4.93
C THR A 46 -9.49 0.59 5.28
N ALA A 47 -8.51 -0.24 4.93
CA ALA A 47 -8.44 -1.64 5.35
C ALA A 47 -8.25 -1.73 6.87
N PRO A 48 -8.57 -2.88 7.50
CA PRO A 48 -8.30 -3.05 8.91
C PRO A 48 -6.79 -2.88 9.22
N PRO A 49 -6.44 -2.58 10.47
CA PRO A 49 -5.06 -2.32 10.84
C PRO A 49 -4.10 -3.47 10.48
N PHE A 50 -2.85 -3.11 10.27
CA PHE A 50 -1.75 -4.06 10.10
C PHE A 50 -0.62 -3.76 11.07
N LEU A 51 0.22 -4.78 11.30
CA LEU A 51 1.44 -4.69 12.07
C LEU A 51 2.61 -5.20 11.23
N VAL A 52 3.61 -4.37 11.04
CA VAL A 52 4.92 -4.78 10.52
C VAL A 52 5.93 -4.72 11.66
N SER A 53 6.63 -5.81 11.92
CA SER A 53 7.67 -5.88 12.96
C SER A 53 9.01 -6.20 12.32
N ARG A 54 9.89 -5.21 12.22
CA ARG A 54 11.28 -5.38 11.80
C ARG A 54 12.13 -5.70 13.03
N LEU A 55 12.88 -6.79 12.96
CA LEU A 55 13.67 -7.35 14.05
C LEU A 55 15.13 -7.46 13.62
N TRP A 56 16.04 -6.94 14.43
CA TRP A 56 17.47 -7.15 14.28
C TRP A 56 17.91 -8.25 15.25
N LEU A 57 18.38 -9.36 14.73
CA LEU A 57 18.82 -10.52 15.50
C LEU A 57 20.35 -10.56 15.59
N ASP A 58 20.88 -10.93 16.75
CA ASP A 58 22.33 -11.10 16.97
C ASP A 58 22.92 -12.35 16.32
N ARG A 59 22.09 -13.18 15.70
CA ARG A 59 22.46 -14.43 15.02
C ARG A 59 21.84 -14.49 13.65
N PRO A 60 22.49 -15.21 12.71
CA PRO A 60 21.92 -15.40 11.39
C PRO A 60 20.76 -16.41 11.44
N VAL A 61 19.76 -16.21 10.60
CA VAL A 61 18.81 -17.28 10.25
C VAL A 61 19.51 -18.29 9.33
N ARG A 62 19.10 -19.56 9.36
CA ARG A 62 19.73 -20.61 8.55
C ARG A 62 19.68 -20.27 7.05
N GLY A 63 20.74 -20.62 6.33
CA GLY A 63 20.89 -20.30 4.91
C GLY A 63 19.86 -20.96 3.99
N ASP A 64 19.30 -22.09 4.40
CA ASP A 64 18.28 -22.85 3.65
C ASP A 64 16.86 -22.26 3.77
N ARG A 65 16.62 -21.32 4.69
CA ARG A 65 15.31 -20.64 4.76
C ARG A 65 15.02 -19.95 3.45
N PRO A 66 13.76 -19.88 2.98
CA PRO A 66 13.41 -19.07 1.83
C PRO A 66 13.60 -17.60 2.16
N GLY A 67 13.65 -16.79 1.12
CA GLY A 67 13.81 -15.38 1.30
C GLY A 67 12.57 -14.71 1.90
N PHE A 68 11.50 -14.85 1.17
CA PHE A 68 10.16 -14.49 1.58
C PHE A 68 9.38 -15.78 1.83
N LEU A 69 8.64 -15.83 2.92
CA LEU A 69 7.75 -16.93 3.24
C LEU A 69 6.38 -16.39 3.64
N GLY A 70 5.39 -16.59 2.75
CA GLY A 70 3.98 -16.44 3.13
C GLY A 70 3.54 -17.60 4.02
N THR A 71 2.70 -17.32 5.01
CA THR A 71 2.23 -18.28 6.00
C THR A 71 0.71 -18.35 6.06
N SER A 72 0.18 -19.55 6.29
CA SER A 72 -1.23 -19.79 6.56
C SER A 72 -1.37 -20.71 7.77
N GLY A 73 -2.28 -20.42 8.70
CA GLY A 73 -2.42 -21.20 9.94
C GLY A 73 -1.35 -20.89 11.00
N TYR A 74 -0.69 -19.72 10.90
CA TYR A 74 0.29 -19.20 11.87
C TYR A 74 -0.24 -18.00 12.65
N GLY A 75 -1.47 -18.12 13.12
CA GLY A 75 -2.15 -17.04 13.84
C GLY A 75 -2.18 -15.75 13.00
N PRO A 76 -1.77 -14.60 13.56
CA PRO A 76 -1.73 -13.33 12.82
C PRO A 76 -0.52 -13.19 11.87
N LEU A 77 0.47 -14.09 11.92
CA LEU A 77 1.64 -14.01 11.05
C LEU A 77 1.25 -14.38 9.62
N ASP A 78 1.34 -13.39 8.73
CA ASP A 78 1.01 -13.51 7.31
C ASP A 78 2.25 -13.82 6.47
N ASN A 79 3.39 -13.21 6.77
CA ASN A 79 4.65 -13.54 6.12
C ASN A 79 5.89 -13.17 6.95
N VAL A 80 7.00 -13.80 6.60
CA VAL A 80 8.36 -13.55 7.10
C VAL A 80 9.28 -13.20 5.93
N SER A 81 9.97 -12.07 6.03
CA SER A 81 11.01 -11.65 5.09
C SER A 81 12.38 -11.62 5.78
N VAL A 82 13.35 -12.37 5.25
CA VAL A 82 14.78 -12.23 5.62
C VAL A 82 15.41 -11.05 4.89
N LEU A 83 15.11 -9.82 5.32
CA LEU A 83 15.42 -8.57 4.61
C LEU A 83 16.87 -8.44 4.15
N ASN A 84 17.84 -8.92 4.94
CA ASN A 84 19.25 -8.85 4.60
C ASN A 84 19.67 -9.67 3.35
N ARG A 85 18.73 -10.27 2.63
CA ARG A 85 18.94 -10.95 1.35
C ARG A 85 18.50 -10.15 0.12
N TRP A 86 17.73 -9.07 0.27
CA TRP A 86 17.31 -8.20 -0.85
C TRP A 86 17.39 -6.70 -0.53
N GLU A 87 17.43 -6.30 0.75
CA GLU A 87 17.60 -4.90 1.14
C GLU A 87 19.08 -4.60 1.45
N GLY A 88 19.67 -3.65 0.72
CA GLY A 88 21.09 -3.34 0.82
C GLY A 88 21.54 -2.85 2.20
N GLU A 89 20.71 -2.10 2.92
CA GLU A 89 21.01 -1.65 4.28
C GLU A 89 21.06 -2.80 5.28
N ALA A 90 20.05 -3.67 5.25
CA ALA A 90 20.01 -4.87 6.08
C ALA A 90 21.16 -5.83 5.76
N ALA A 91 21.50 -6.01 4.48
CA ALA A 91 22.64 -6.82 4.06
C ALA A 91 23.97 -6.31 4.63
N ARG A 92 24.22 -4.99 4.53
CA ARG A 92 25.41 -4.36 5.10
C ARG A 92 25.44 -4.46 6.62
N TRP A 93 24.31 -4.33 7.31
CA TRP A 93 24.24 -4.50 8.75
C TRP A 93 24.59 -5.94 9.15
N ALA A 94 23.94 -6.93 8.53
CA ALA A 94 24.16 -8.35 8.82
C ALA A 94 25.61 -8.78 8.56
N ALA A 95 26.22 -8.30 7.47
CA ALA A 95 27.63 -8.57 7.17
C ALA A 95 28.60 -8.03 8.23
N ARG A 96 28.30 -6.88 8.84
CA ARG A 96 29.14 -6.29 9.89
C ARG A 96 28.95 -6.94 11.27
N THR A 97 27.73 -7.38 11.58
CA THR A 97 27.38 -7.86 12.93
C THR A 97 27.34 -9.38 13.05
N GLY A 98 27.33 -10.11 11.93
CA GLY A 98 27.06 -11.54 11.89
C GLY A 98 25.60 -11.91 12.19
N GLY A 99 24.69 -10.92 12.25
CA GLY A 99 23.28 -11.10 12.59
C GLY A 99 22.36 -11.35 11.40
N SER A 100 21.06 -11.12 11.60
CA SER A 100 20.06 -11.06 10.52
C SER A 100 19.01 -10.00 10.80
N VAL A 101 18.43 -9.46 9.73
CA VAL A 101 17.31 -8.52 9.82
C VAL A 101 16.09 -9.21 9.23
N LEU A 102 15.05 -9.38 10.06
CA LEU A 102 13.79 -9.99 9.66
C LEU A 102 12.68 -8.96 9.67
N GLU A 103 11.67 -9.16 8.84
CA GLU A 103 10.42 -8.41 8.88
C GLU A 103 9.24 -9.38 8.94
N LEU A 104 8.36 -9.16 9.91
CA LEU A 104 7.17 -9.96 10.16
C LEU A 104 5.94 -9.13 9.85
N HIS A 105 5.03 -9.65 9.05
CA HIS A 105 3.81 -8.94 8.67
C HIS A 105 2.60 -9.65 9.26
N ALA A 106 1.65 -8.84 9.72
CA ALA A 106 0.32 -9.26 10.07
C ALA A 106 -0.69 -8.27 9.52
N TYR A 107 -1.59 -8.76 8.67
CA TYR A 107 -2.62 -7.95 8.03
C TYR A 107 -4.00 -8.23 8.63
N ALA A 108 -4.95 -7.35 8.33
CA ALA A 108 -6.35 -7.50 8.70
C ALA A 108 -6.58 -7.76 10.20
N LEU A 109 -5.81 -7.09 11.06
CA LEU A 109 -5.87 -7.30 12.51
C LEU A 109 -7.23 -6.86 13.06
N SER A 110 -7.83 -7.76 13.85
CA SER A 110 -9.06 -7.45 14.59
C SER A 110 -8.79 -6.46 15.71
N GLY A 111 -9.78 -5.61 16.00
CA GLY A 111 -9.78 -4.78 17.18
C GLY A 111 -9.86 -5.61 18.47
N GLY A 112 -9.50 -5.00 19.60
CA GLY A 112 -9.67 -5.57 20.95
C GLY A 112 -8.46 -6.30 21.52
N VAL A 113 -7.42 -6.58 20.73
CA VAL A 113 -6.15 -7.12 21.23
C VAL A 113 -5.11 -6.00 21.26
N GLY A 114 -4.41 -5.87 22.40
CA GLY A 114 -3.35 -4.86 22.57
C GLY A 114 -2.18 -5.05 21.62
N ARG A 115 -1.54 -3.94 21.22
CA ARG A 115 -0.42 -3.93 20.26
C ARG A 115 0.73 -4.82 20.71
N GLU A 116 1.13 -4.72 21.98
CA GLU A 116 2.22 -5.53 22.55
C GLU A 116 1.89 -7.03 22.52
N THR A 117 0.63 -7.40 22.77
CA THR A 117 0.18 -8.79 22.68
C THR A 117 0.36 -9.31 21.26
N ARG A 118 -0.05 -8.54 20.24
CA ARG A 118 0.16 -8.92 18.83
C ARG A 118 1.64 -9.04 18.47
N GLN A 119 2.49 -8.13 18.93
CA GLN A 119 3.93 -8.21 18.70
C GLN A 119 4.54 -9.50 19.28
N LYS A 120 4.14 -9.88 20.51
CA LYS A 120 4.57 -11.12 21.16
C LYS A 120 4.05 -12.36 20.43
N GLU A 121 2.80 -12.34 19.97
CA GLU A 121 2.22 -13.42 19.14
C GLU A 121 3.01 -13.60 17.83
N LEU A 122 3.32 -12.51 17.11
CA LEU A 122 4.11 -12.56 15.88
C LEU A 122 5.50 -13.17 16.13
N LEU A 123 6.16 -12.78 17.21
CA LEU A 123 7.46 -13.32 17.59
C LEU A 123 7.37 -14.82 17.96
N ALA A 124 6.32 -15.22 18.68
CA ALA A 124 6.08 -16.63 18.99
C ALA A 124 5.84 -17.47 17.73
N GLU A 125 5.09 -16.95 16.76
CA GLU A 125 4.86 -17.62 15.48
C GLU A 125 6.13 -17.67 14.62
N LEU A 126 6.96 -16.61 14.63
CA LEU A 126 8.30 -16.65 14.02
C LEU A 126 9.13 -17.79 14.63
N HIS A 127 9.11 -17.96 15.95
CA HIS A 127 9.81 -19.05 16.62
C HIS A 127 9.25 -20.43 16.25
N ARG A 128 8.00 -20.54 15.83
CA ARG A 128 7.40 -21.79 15.33
C ARG A 128 7.84 -22.08 13.90
N VAL A 129 7.83 -21.08 13.04
CA VAL A 129 8.21 -21.19 11.62
C VAL A 129 9.72 -21.39 11.47
N TYR A 130 10.53 -20.58 12.18
CA TYR A 130 12.01 -20.63 12.21
C TYR A 130 12.53 -20.90 13.63
N PRO A 131 12.50 -22.16 14.12
CA PRO A 131 12.88 -22.53 15.48
C PRO A 131 14.26 -22.07 15.96
N GLU A 132 15.22 -21.93 15.06
CA GLU A 132 16.55 -21.41 15.35
C GLU A 132 16.53 -19.99 15.95
N THR A 133 15.51 -19.19 15.63
CA THR A 133 15.36 -17.81 16.11
C THR A 133 15.14 -17.75 17.63
N ARG A 134 14.69 -18.84 18.26
CA ARG A 134 14.54 -18.92 19.74
C ARG A 134 15.86 -18.72 20.48
N ARG A 135 16.99 -19.00 19.82
CA ARG A 135 18.34 -18.86 20.38
C ARG A 135 18.97 -17.51 20.05
N ALA A 136 18.30 -16.67 19.26
CA ALA A 136 18.76 -15.35 18.88
C ALA A 136 18.19 -14.30 19.84
N ARG A 137 19.01 -13.33 20.22
CA ARG A 137 18.57 -12.13 20.92
C ARG A 137 18.12 -11.10 19.90
N VAL A 138 16.95 -10.51 20.12
CA VAL A 138 16.52 -9.31 19.41
C VAL A 138 17.32 -8.13 19.95
N VAL A 139 18.21 -7.58 19.13
CA VAL A 139 19.09 -6.45 19.45
C VAL A 139 18.36 -5.12 19.32
N ASP A 140 17.49 -5.00 18.32
CA ASP A 140 16.57 -3.88 18.14
C ASP A 140 15.29 -4.37 17.47
N ALA A 141 14.21 -3.61 17.64
CA ALA A 141 12.94 -3.86 17.01
C ALA A 141 12.23 -2.55 16.62
N ARG A 142 11.62 -2.55 15.45
CA ARG A 142 10.75 -1.46 14.98
C ARG A 142 9.39 -2.03 14.60
N HIS A 143 8.35 -1.45 15.17
CA HIS A 143 6.97 -1.89 14.98
C HIS A 143 6.15 -0.78 14.36
N GLU A 144 5.61 -1.04 13.18
CA GLU A 144 4.73 -0.11 12.49
C GLU A 144 3.29 -0.63 12.58
N TRP A 145 2.42 0.16 13.21
CA TRP A 145 1.00 -0.14 13.34
C TRP A 145 0.18 0.95 12.66
N ARG A 146 -0.45 0.62 11.53
CA ARG A 146 -1.19 1.56 10.69
C ARG A 146 -2.51 0.96 10.21
N ALA A 147 -3.37 1.82 9.68
CA ALA A 147 -4.68 1.50 9.11
C ALA A 147 -5.02 2.51 8.00
N ASP A 148 -4.05 2.73 7.11
CA ASP A 148 -4.04 3.75 6.07
C ASP A 148 -4.17 3.19 4.64
N CYS A 149 -4.00 1.88 4.43
CA CYS A 149 -4.24 1.27 3.13
C CYS A 149 -5.71 1.42 2.68
N PRO A 150 -6.00 1.70 1.41
CA PRO A 150 -7.36 1.74 0.90
C PRO A 150 -8.02 0.36 0.89
N LEU A 151 -9.29 0.29 1.31
CA LEU A 151 -10.10 -0.92 1.24
C LEU A 151 -10.84 -1.04 -0.10
N PHE A 152 -10.73 -2.17 -0.79
CA PHE A 152 -11.41 -2.45 -2.05
C PHE A 152 -12.56 -3.43 -1.86
N PRO A 153 -13.78 -2.98 -1.49
CA PRO A 153 -14.92 -3.87 -1.41
C PRO A 153 -15.40 -4.27 -2.82
N VAL A 154 -16.03 -5.43 -2.92
CA VAL A 154 -16.70 -5.89 -4.15
C VAL A 154 -17.71 -4.82 -4.61
N GLY A 155 -17.67 -4.47 -5.90
CA GLY A 155 -18.53 -3.43 -6.48
C GLY A 155 -18.10 -1.98 -6.18
N GLY A 156 -17.13 -1.74 -5.30
CA GLY A 156 -16.75 -0.37 -4.87
C GLY A 156 -15.89 0.43 -5.86
N TYR A 157 -15.52 -0.14 -7.01
CA TYR A 157 -14.63 0.50 -7.98
C TYR A 157 -15.26 1.77 -8.62
N GLY A 158 -16.58 1.74 -8.85
CA GLY A 158 -17.33 2.87 -9.43
C GLY A 158 -17.30 4.13 -8.55
N ASP A 159 -17.28 3.94 -7.23
CA ASP A 159 -17.34 5.01 -6.23
C ASP A 159 -15.99 5.68 -5.94
N ARG A 160 -14.88 5.09 -6.39
CA ARG A 160 -13.55 5.65 -6.16
C ARG A 160 -13.35 6.95 -6.94
N PRO A 161 -12.62 7.93 -6.37
CA PRO A 161 -12.24 9.13 -7.11
C PRO A 161 -11.40 8.74 -8.32
N ALA A 162 -11.64 9.43 -9.44
CA ALA A 162 -10.72 9.45 -10.56
C ALA A 162 -9.59 10.44 -10.29
N VAL A 163 -8.59 10.44 -11.16
CA VAL A 163 -7.45 11.36 -11.11
C VAL A 163 -7.89 12.82 -11.19
N THR A 164 -8.78 13.14 -12.13
CA THR A 164 -9.30 14.49 -12.33
C THR A 164 -10.36 14.82 -11.29
N THR A 165 -10.34 16.05 -10.80
CA THR A 165 -11.37 16.58 -9.90
C THR A 165 -12.23 17.64 -10.61
N PRO A 166 -13.38 18.03 -10.04
CA PRO A 166 -14.15 19.18 -10.53
C PRO A 166 -13.42 20.52 -10.39
N THR A 167 -12.36 20.60 -9.58
CA THR A 167 -11.60 21.84 -9.36
C THR A 167 -10.46 21.95 -10.39
N PRO A 168 -10.43 23.00 -11.23
CA PRO A 168 -9.34 23.23 -12.18
C PRO A 168 -7.98 23.31 -11.48
N GLY A 169 -6.95 22.70 -12.07
CA GLY A 169 -5.60 22.67 -11.51
C GLY A 169 -5.42 21.73 -10.31
N LEU A 170 -6.46 21.04 -9.85
CA LEU A 170 -6.39 20.07 -8.77
C LEU A 170 -6.64 18.64 -9.27
N VAL A 171 -5.68 17.76 -9.03
CA VAL A 171 -5.76 16.33 -9.34
C VAL A 171 -5.43 15.50 -8.11
N VAL A 172 -5.89 14.24 -8.09
CA VAL A 172 -5.62 13.28 -7.01
C VAL A 172 -4.79 12.13 -7.56
N ALA A 173 -3.83 11.67 -6.77
CA ALA A 173 -3.05 10.47 -7.03
C ALA A 173 -2.99 9.59 -5.77
N GLY A 174 -2.51 8.36 -5.93
CA GLY A 174 -2.42 7.38 -4.87
C GLY A 174 -3.14 6.08 -5.22
N ASP A 175 -2.90 5.05 -4.42
CA ASP A 175 -3.51 3.73 -4.59
C ASP A 175 -5.03 3.72 -4.31
N ALA A 176 -5.58 4.76 -3.70
CA ALA A 176 -7.02 4.92 -3.56
C ALA A 176 -7.73 5.29 -4.88
N VAL A 177 -6.98 5.83 -5.84
CA VAL A 177 -7.51 6.44 -7.07
C VAL A 177 -7.80 5.39 -8.13
N ARG A 178 -8.94 5.56 -8.81
CA ARG A 178 -9.31 4.77 -9.97
C ARG A 178 -8.47 5.16 -11.18
N THR A 179 -7.75 4.19 -11.75
CA THR A 179 -6.85 4.39 -12.89
C THR A 179 -7.42 3.91 -14.22
N GLY A 180 -8.43 3.03 -14.23
CA GLY A 180 -8.88 2.38 -15.47
C GLY A 180 -7.84 1.43 -16.06
N LEU A 181 -6.90 0.94 -15.24
CA LEU A 181 -5.83 0.03 -15.63
C LEU A 181 -5.73 -1.12 -14.62
N PRO A 182 -5.29 -2.32 -15.04
CA PRO A 182 -5.15 -3.50 -14.18
C PRO A 182 -3.90 -3.43 -13.28
N VAL A 183 -3.78 -2.36 -12.51
CA VAL A 183 -2.66 -2.06 -11.60
C VAL A 183 -3.10 -2.14 -10.15
N ALA A 184 -2.22 -2.44 -9.20
CA ALA A 184 -2.57 -2.53 -7.78
C ALA A 184 -1.50 -1.94 -6.85
N LEU A 185 -1.88 -1.63 -5.60
CA LEU A 185 -0.95 -1.23 -4.53
C LEU A 185 0.02 -0.11 -4.98
N MET A 186 1.32 -0.29 -4.76
CA MET A 186 2.38 0.64 -5.13
C MET A 186 2.39 0.96 -6.63
N GLU A 187 2.10 -0.02 -7.49
CA GLU A 187 2.01 0.20 -8.93
C GLU A 187 0.85 1.14 -9.28
N ARG A 188 -0.31 0.99 -8.62
CA ARG A 188 -1.45 1.90 -8.80
C ARG A 188 -1.13 3.30 -8.29
N ALA A 189 -0.43 3.43 -7.16
CA ALA A 189 0.01 4.72 -6.65
C ALA A 189 0.92 5.44 -7.65
N ALA A 190 1.94 4.74 -8.18
CA ALA A 190 2.82 5.30 -9.19
C ALA A 190 2.07 5.65 -10.50
N THR A 191 1.24 4.72 -10.98
CA THR A 191 0.46 4.88 -12.20
C THR A 191 -0.51 6.06 -12.13
N SER A 192 -1.24 6.20 -11.03
CA SER A 192 -2.12 7.37 -10.82
C SER A 192 -1.34 8.68 -10.72
N GLY A 193 -0.11 8.67 -10.21
CA GLY A 193 0.80 9.81 -10.26
C GLY A 193 1.15 10.24 -11.68
N PHE A 194 1.51 9.29 -12.56
CA PHE A 194 1.72 9.57 -13.98
C PHE A 194 0.45 10.10 -14.67
N LEU A 195 -0.71 9.49 -14.38
CA LEU A 195 -1.98 9.97 -14.92
C LEU A 195 -2.32 11.38 -14.42
N ALA A 196 -2.04 11.71 -13.16
CA ALA A 196 -2.23 13.03 -12.59
C ALA A 196 -1.33 14.08 -13.26
N ALA A 197 -0.04 13.77 -13.42
CA ALA A 197 0.89 14.61 -14.16
C ALA A 197 0.43 14.82 -15.61
N ASN A 198 -0.02 13.76 -16.29
CA ASN A 198 -0.54 13.85 -17.65
C ASN A 198 -1.80 14.71 -17.77
N ALA A 199 -2.70 14.65 -16.78
CA ALA A 199 -3.90 15.48 -16.76
C ALA A 199 -3.55 16.97 -16.67
N LEU A 200 -2.56 17.32 -15.84
CA LEU A 200 -2.06 18.71 -15.73
C LEU A 200 -1.28 19.15 -16.98
N LEU A 201 -0.37 18.32 -17.48
CA LEU A 201 0.37 18.63 -18.72
C LEU A 201 -0.60 18.84 -19.89
N GLY A 202 -1.61 17.98 -20.02
CA GLY A 202 -2.63 18.07 -21.05
C GLY A 202 -3.45 19.37 -20.98
N SER A 203 -3.78 19.86 -19.77
CA SER A 203 -4.51 21.12 -19.61
C SER A 203 -3.67 22.34 -20.03
N TRP A 204 -2.34 22.22 -20.01
CA TRP A 204 -1.40 23.22 -20.52
C TRP A 204 -0.99 23.00 -21.99
N GLY A 205 -1.60 22.04 -22.70
CA GLY A 205 -1.24 21.71 -24.08
C GLY A 205 0.13 21.06 -24.23
N LEU A 206 0.70 20.52 -23.15
CA LEU A 206 1.99 19.85 -23.13
C LEU A 206 1.83 18.34 -23.33
N ARG A 207 2.88 17.72 -23.89
CA ARG A 207 2.92 16.27 -24.09
C ARG A 207 3.11 15.54 -22.76
N GLY A 208 2.21 14.60 -22.47
CA GLY A 208 2.32 13.69 -21.33
C GLY A 208 3.21 12.46 -21.58
N HIS A 209 3.32 11.61 -20.56
CA HIS A 209 4.04 10.34 -20.58
C HIS A 209 3.12 9.17 -20.97
N PRO A 210 3.45 8.38 -22.01
CA PRO A 210 2.67 7.20 -22.36
C PRO A 210 2.78 6.12 -21.27
N LEU A 211 1.65 5.51 -20.90
CA LEU A 211 1.61 4.36 -20.00
C LEU A 211 1.30 3.10 -20.79
N TRP A 212 2.08 2.05 -20.55
CA TRP A 212 1.92 0.75 -21.19
C TRP A 212 1.27 -0.22 -20.22
N THR A 213 0.24 -0.94 -20.69
CA THR A 213 -0.45 -1.95 -19.91
C THR A 213 -0.83 -3.15 -20.77
N VAL A 214 -1.28 -4.22 -20.11
CA VAL A 214 -1.88 -5.36 -20.78
C VAL A 214 -3.30 -5.01 -21.28
N PRO A 215 -3.80 -5.67 -22.34
CA PRO A 215 -5.18 -5.50 -22.75
C PRO A 215 -6.16 -5.90 -21.64
N GLU A 216 -7.25 -5.14 -21.47
CA GLU A 216 -8.30 -5.46 -20.50
C GLU A 216 -9.19 -6.63 -20.93
N GLU A 217 -9.19 -6.97 -22.22
CA GLU A 217 -9.92 -8.11 -22.76
C GLU A 217 -8.97 -9.06 -23.51
N GLY A 218 -9.34 -10.35 -23.55
CA GLY A 218 -8.61 -11.36 -24.31
C GLY A 218 -8.42 -10.94 -25.76
N ARG A 219 -7.24 -11.15 -26.34
CA ARG A 219 -6.91 -10.62 -27.69
C ARG A 219 -7.72 -11.26 -28.83
N GLY A 220 -8.17 -12.51 -28.66
CA GLY A 220 -8.93 -13.25 -29.67
C GLY A 220 -10.45 -13.07 -29.54
N ALA A 221 -11.11 -12.60 -30.60
CA ALA A 221 -12.56 -12.36 -30.60
C ALA A 221 -13.38 -13.62 -30.28
N LEU A 222 -12.98 -14.79 -30.79
CA LEU A 222 -13.63 -16.07 -30.51
C LEU A 222 -13.51 -16.47 -29.03
N LEU A 223 -12.33 -16.27 -28.43
CA LEU A 223 -12.11 -16.56 -27.01
C LEU A 223 -12.89 -15.60 -26.11
N ARG A 224 -13.01 -14.32 -26.50
CA ARG A 224 -13.87 -13.35 -25.79
C ARG A 224 -15.34 -13.76 -25.84
N TRP A 225 -15.84 -14.18 -27.01
CA TRP A 225 -17.22 -14.64 -27.17
C TRP A 225 -17.50 -15.87 -26.30
N ALA A 226 -16.64 -16.89 -26.36
CA ALA A 226 -16.81 -18.11 -25.58
C ALA A 226 -16.80 -17.84 -24.06
N ALA A 227 -15.93 -16.95 -23.58
CA ALA A 227 -15.88 -16.57 -22.17
C ALA A 227 -17.13 -15.83 -21.68
N ARG A 228 -17.72 -14.97 -22.53
CA ARG A 228 -18.99 -14.28 -22.19
C ARG A 228 -20.17 -15.25 -22.18
N ALA A 229 -20.26 -16.11 -23.18
CA ALA A 229 -21.32 -17.14 -23.26
C ALA A 229 -21.30 -18.12 -22.08
N ALA A 230 -20.12 -18.39 -21.50
CA ALA A 230 -19.98 -19.26 -20.33
C ALA A 230 -20.39 -18.59 -18.99
N HIS A 231 -20.48 -17.25 -18.95
CA HIS A 231 -20.88 -16.49 -17.76
C HIS A 231 -22.39 -16.20 -17.69
N ASP A 232 -23.10 -16.35 -18.81
CA ASP A 232 -24.56 -16.15 -18.92
C ASP A 232 -25.37 -17.45 -18.66
N VAL A 233 -24.73 -18.49 -18.10
CA VAL A 233 -25.34 -19.78 -17.67
C VAL A 233 -25.20 -19.94 -16.17
#